data_AF-A0A5J4RAV2-F1
#
_entry.id   AF-A0A5J4RAV2-F1
#
_cell.length_a   1.000
_cell.length_b   1.000
_cell.length_c   1.000
_cell.angle_alpha   90.00
_cell.angle_beta   90.00
_cell.angle_gamma   90.00
#
_symmetry.space_group_name_H-M   'P 1'
#
loop_
_entity.id
_entity.type
_entity.pdbx_description
1 polymer ?
#
loop_
_entity_poly.entity_id
_entity_poly.type
_entity_poly.pdbx_seq_one_letter_code
_entity_poly.pdbx_strand_id
1 'polypeptide(L)'
;NFQIKSQIISYAGRLRPRDIPDDEKVKSLITLMRLAINFESAEWHGIMAESGVIEALSNLMNETNNTLCGAVAYIIQQRGCEVGESTDWRTLFSPLISLLFNKDEGISKTGKQSLIDAIGVNPEISKALVELGLFDKSSEMLNLTFPASSSSMQTSDGTPSQMIILNILEVVDKVLKSDEESGKKAKQFKSCSERIIR
;
A
#
# COMPACT_ATOMS: atom_id res chain seq x y z
N ASN A 1 -11.18 1.90 22.26
CA ASN A 1 -11.40 3.05 21.36
C ASN A 1 -10.56 4.29 21.70
N PHE A 2 -10.56 4.79 22.95
CA PHE A 2 -9.78 5.98 23.36
C PHE A 2 -8.29 5.98 22.96
N GLN A 3 -7.62 4.82 23.08
CA GLN A 3 -6.20 4.69 22.76
C GLN A 3 -5.89 4.87 21.26
N ILE A 4 -6.79 4.45 20.37
CA ILE A 4 -6.60 4.58 18.91
C ILE A 4 -6.89 6.01 18.46
N LYS A 5 -7.96 6.61 18.99
CA LYS A 5 -8.23 8.04 18.83
C LYS A 5 -7.04 8.90 19.26
N SER A 6 -6.47 8.61 20.43
CA SER A 6 -5.28 9.33 20.92
C SER A 6 -4.06 9.15 20.01
N GLN A 7 -3.88 7.96 19.42
CA GLN A 7 -2.80 7.72 18.45
C GLN A 7 -3.02 8.51 17.16
N ILE A 8 -4.23 8.47 16.59
CA ILE A 8 -4.56 9.22 15.37
C ILE A 8 -4.37 10.72 15.58
N ILE A 9 -4.86 11.26 16.71
CA ILE A 9 -4.64 12.67 17.09
C ILE A 9 -3.14 12.98 17.20
N SER A 10 -2.36 12.10 17.84
CA SER A 10 -0.92 12.31 18.00
C SER A 10 -0.19 12.34 16.65
N TYR A 11 -0.44 11.36 15.77
CA TYR A 11 0.22 11.29 14.47
C TYR A 11 -0.27 12.36 13.50
N ALA A 12 -1.56 12.71 13.52
CA ALA A 12 -2.07 13.86 12.77
C ALA A 12 -1.44 15.18 13.26
N GLY A 13 -1.30 15.35 14.58
CA GLY A 13 -0.65 16.51 15.19
C GLY A 13 0.81 16.65 14.77
N ARG A 14 1.54 15.54 14.61
CA ARG A 14 2.92 15.54 14.13
C ARG A 14 3.06 16.01 12.68
N LEU A 15 2.02 15.88 11.86
CA LEU A 15 2.03 16.32 10.45
C LEU A 15 1.75 17.82 10.26
N ARG A 16 1.32 18.54 11.32
CA ARG A 16 0.95 19.96 11.24
C ARG A 16 2.12 20.94 11.11
N PRO A 17 3.26 20.76 11.80
CA PRO A 17 4.37 21.70 11.65
C PRO A 17 4.98 21.60 10.25
N ARG A 18 5.35 22.74 9.65
CA ARG A 18 5.92 22.78 8.29
C ARG A 18 7.33 22.20 8.20
N ASP A 19 8.09 22.33 9.29
CA ASP A 19 9.53 22.03 9.32
C ASP A 19 9.85 20.62 9.84
N ILE A 20 8.87 19.70 9.91
CA ILE A 20 9.21 18.33 10.32
C ILE A 20 10.00 17.64 9.19
N PRO A 21 11.01 16.81 9.54
CA PRO A 21 11.74 16.02 8.57
C PRO A 21 10.84 15.11 7.73
N ASP A 22 11.15 14.95 6.43
CA ASP A 22 10.34 14.13 5.52
C ASP A 22 10.26 12.66 5.96
N ASP A 23 11.29 12.13 6.62
CA ASP A 23 11.26 10.77 7.16
C ASP A 23 10.26 10.62 8.33
N GLU A 24 10.09 11.66 9.16
CA GLU A 24 9.09 11.71 10.22
C GLU A 24 7.66 11.92 9.65
N LYS A 25 7.51 12.68 8.56
CA LYS A 25 6.24 12.78 7.81
C LYS A 25 5.83 11.41 7.29
N VAL A 26 6.77 10.72 6.63
CA VAL A 26 6.58 9.37 6.10
C VAL A 26 6.21 8.41 7.23
N LYS A 27 6.95 8.35 8.35
CA LYS A 27 6.61 7.47 9.50
C LYS A 27 5.20 7.74 10.06
N SER A 28 4.81 9.01 10.17
CA SER A 28 3.50 9.39 10.70
C SER A 28 2.37 8.99 9.74
N LEU A 29 2.56 9.20 8.43
CA LEU A 29 1.64 8.74 7.38
C LEU A 29 1.50 7.21 7.38
N ILE A 30 2.62 6.48 7.46
CA ILE A 30 2.63 5.01 7.53
C ILE A 30 1.79 4.51 8.71
N THR A 31 1.97 5.15 9.87
CA THR A 31 1.28 4.72 11.08
C THR A 31 -0.23 4.99 10.98
N LEU A 32 -0.62 6.16 10.47
CA LEU A 32 -2.03 6.50 10.22
C LEU A 32 -2.68 5.52 9.23
N MET A 33 -1.97 5.13 8.18
CA MET A 33 -2.44 4.14 7.21
C MET A 33 -2.68 2.77 7.86
N ARG A 34 -1.74 2.27 8.66
CA ARG A 34 -1.92 0.99 9.38
C ARG A 34 -3.11 1.02 10.33
N LEU A 35 -3.29 2.14 11.05
CA LEU A 35 -4.42 2.32 11.96
C LEU A 35 -5.76 2.30 11.20
N ALA A 36 -5.81 2.91 10.01
CA ALA A 36 -7.02 2.95 9.18
C ALA A 36 -7.39 1.59 8.55
N ILE A 37 -6.39 0.77 8.23
CA ILE A 37 -6.61 -0.55 7.63
C ILE A 37 -7.01 -1.58 8.68
N ASN A 38 -6.34 -1.60 9.82
CA ASN A 38 -6.47 -2.68 10.80
C ASN A 38 -7.63 -2.50 11.81
N PHE A 39 -8.41 -1.42 11.70
CA PHE A 39 -9.44 -1.10 12.69
C PHE A 39 -10.85 -1.19 12.10
N GLU A 40 -11.70 -2.02 12.71
CA GLU A 40 -13.06 -2.36 12.24
C GLU A 40 -14.18 -1.50 12.88
N SER A 41 -13.85 -0.43 13.59
CA SER A 41 -14.81 0.22 14.49
C SER A 41 -15.84 1.10 13.78
N ALA A 42 -17.12 0.91 14.09
CA ALA A 42 -18.22 1.82 13.76
C ALA A 42 -18.04 3.26 14.28
N GLU A 43 -17.15 3.47 15.26
CA GLU A 43 -16.79 4.81 15.77
C GLU A 43 -15.78 5.56 14.88
N TRP A 44 -15.32 4.97 13.77
CA TRP A 44 -14.30 5.57 12.90
C TRP A 44 -14.71 6.97 12.43
N HIS A 45 -15.98 7.16 12.05
CA HIS A 45 -16.52 8.45 11.66
C HIS A 45 -16.30 9.54 12.73
N GLY A 46 -16.61 9.25 14.00
CA GLY A 46 -16.41 10.19 15.11
C GLY A 46 -14.93 10.48 15.38
N ILE A 47 -14.08 9.46 15.24
CA ILE A 47 -12.62 9.64 15.37
C ILE A 47 -12.08 10.53 14.24
N MET A 48 -12.56 10.37 13.00
CA MET A 48 -12.14 11.20 11.87
C MET A 48 -12.57 12.65 12.05
N ALA A 49 -13.83 12.88 12.45
CA ALA A 49 -14.38 14.21 12.65
C ALA A 49 -13.64 15.00 13.74
N GLU A 50 -13.24 14.33 14.82
CA GLU A 50 -12.66 15.01 16.00
C GLU A 50 -11.13 15.06 16.00
N SER A 51 -10.45 14.24 15.20
CA SER A 51 -8.98 14.16 15.22
C SER A 51 -8.25 15.22 14.41
N GLY A 52 -8.95 15.89 13.48
CA GLY A 52 -8.34 16.84 12.55
C GLY A 52 -7.36 16.18 11.56
N VAL A 53 -7.42 14.85 11.42
CA VAL A 53 -6.51 14.09 10.54
C VAL A 53 -6.71 14.43 9.07
N ILE A 54 -7.96 14.66 8.64
CA ILE A 54 -8.28 15.05 7.26
C ILE A 54 -7.67 16.41 6.92
N GLU A 55 -7.76 17.38 7.83
CA GLU A 55 -7.17 18.71 7.66
C GLU A 55 -5.65 18.63 7.58
N ALA A 56 -5.02 17.87 8.48
CA ALA A 56 -3.57 17.68 8.49
C ALA A 56 -3.06 17.05 7.19
N LEU A 57 -3.75 16.04 6.68
CA LEU A 57 -3.40 15.37 5.42
C LEU A 57 -3.65 16.27 4.20
N SER A 58 -4.75 17.03 4.19
CA SER A 58 -5.07 17.96 3.09
C SER A 58 -4.03 19.08 2.99
N ASN A 59 -3.59 19.63 4.12
CA ASN A 59 -2.53 20.63 4.15
C ASN A 59 -1.21 20.03 3.68
N LEU A 60 -0.88 18.82 4.13
CA LEU A 60 0.34 18.15 3.72
C LEU A 60 0.35 17.80 2.22
N MET A 61 -0.79 17.43 1.64
CA MET A 61 -0.94 17.23 0.19
C MET A 61 -0.68 18.51 -0.62
N ASN A 62 -1.12 19.67 -0.12
CA ASN A 62 -0.88 20.95 -0.79
C ASN A 62 0.60 21.36 -0.71
N GLU A 63 1.32 20.93 0.33
CA GLU A 63 2.74 21.21 0.54
C GLU A 63 3.66 20.20 -0.14
N THR A 64 3.20 18.96 -0.38
CA THR A 64 4.03 17.87 -0.89
C THR A 64 3.34 17.12 -2.03
N ASN A 65 4.03 16.97 -3.16
CA ASN A 65 3.60 16.16 -4.30
C ASN A 65 3.80 14.64 -4.01
N ASN A 66 3.56 14.20 -2.77
CA ASN A 66 3.91 12.85 -2.32
C ASN A 66 2.72 11.88 -2.49
N THR A 67 2.96 10.80 -3.22
CA THR A 67 1.97 9.73 -3.45
C THR A 67 1.51 9.05 -2.16
N LEU A 68 2.31 9.12 -1.09
CA LEU A 68 1.99 8.56 0.23
C LEU A 68 0.91 9.37 0.97
N CYS A 69 0.96 10.71 0.98
CA CYS A 69 -0.08 11.49 1.67
C CYS A 69 -1.43 11.34 0.97
N GLY A 70 -1.44 11.38 -0.36
CA GLY A 70 -2.65 11.11 -1.14
C GLY A 70 -3.25 9.73 -0.84
N ALA A 71 -2.40 8.69 -0.75
CA ALA A 71 -2.84 7.34 -0.37
C ALA A 71 -3.46 7.28 1.03
N VAL A 72 -2.84 7.93 2.00
CA VAL A 72 -3.29 7.94 3.40
C VAL A 72 -4.58 8.75 3.55
N ALA A 73 -4.66 9.93 2.94
CA ALA A 73 -5.85 10.77 2.91
C ALA A 73 -7.04 10.01 2.32
N TYR A 74 -6.81 9.32 1.21
CA TYR A 74 -7.83 8.55 0.53
C TYR A 74 -8.38 7.40 1.40
N ILE A 75 -7.50 6.60 1.99
CA ILE A 75 -7.89 5.47 2.85
C ILE A 75 -8.66 5.94 4.08
N ILE A 76 -8.20 7.03 4.69
CA ILE A 76 -8.83 7.62 5.88
C ILE A 76 -10.21 8.21 5.53
N GLN A 77 -10.35 8.85 4.38
CA GLN A 77 -11.62 9.40 3.91
C GLN A 77 -12.64 8.29 3.59
N GLN A 78 -12.25 7.25 2.85
CA GLN A 78 -13.16 6.14 2.51
C GLN A 78 -13.69 5.46 3.78
N ARG A 79 -12.79 5.11 4.70
CA ARG A 79 -13.20 4.56 6.01
C ARG A 79 -14.05 5.53 6.82
N GLY A 80 -13.81 6.84 6.71
CA GLY A 80 -14.49 7.91 7.45
C GLY A 80 -15.91 8.22 7.00
N CYS A 81 -16.24 7.96 5.74
CA CYS A 81 -17.53 8.34 5.14
C CYS A 81 -18.54 7.19 5.09
N GLU A 82 -18.10 5.94 5.11
CA GLU A 82 -18.96 4.75 4.99
C GLU A 82 -19.57 4.36 6.35
N VAL A 83 -20.62 5.08 6.80
CA VAL A 83 -21.43 4.60 7.93
C VAL A 83 -22.46 3.60 7.41
N GLY A 84 -22.21 2.31 7.61
CA GLY A 84 -23.17 1.23 7.33
C GLY A 84 -23.12 0.65 5.91
N GLU A 85 -22.13 1.02 5.10
CA GLU A 85 -21.87 0.43 3.78
C GLU A 85 -20.71 -0.57 3.84
N SER A 86 -20.70 -1.56 2.95
CA SER A 86 -19.59 -2.50 2.82
C SER A 86 -18.37 -1.80 2.25
N THR A 87 -17.21 -1.88 2.92
CA THR A 87 -15.97 -1.24 2.44
C THR A 87 -15.60 -1.72 1.05
N ASP A 88 -15.45 -0.78 0.11
CA ASP A 88 -14.88 -1.09 -1.20
C ASP A 88 -13.36 -1.27 -1.07
N TRP A 89 -12.98 -2.52 -0.80
CA TRP A 89 -11.59 -2.91 -0.67
C TRP A 89 -10.76 -2.61 -1.93
N ARG A 90 -11.34 -2.67 -3.14
CA ARG A 90 -10.58 -2.36 -4.36
C ARG A 90 -10.12 -0.91 -4.35
N THR A 91 -11.05 -0.04 -4.00
CA THR A 91 -10.81 1.38 -3.86
C THR A 91 -9.82 1.67 -2.73
N LEU A 92 -9.98 1.02 -1.58
CA LEU A 92 -9.08 1.17 -0.42
C LEU A 92 -7.63 0.76 -0.71
N PHE A 93 -7.41 -0.33 -1.46
CA PHE A 93 -6.08 -0.91 -1.67
C PHE A 93 -5.36 -0.44 -2.93
N SER A 94 -6.03 0.24 -3.87
CA SER A 94 -5.39 0.80 -5.06
C SER A 94 -4.18 1.70 -4.72
N PRO A 95 -4.26 2.63 -3.74
CA PRO A 95 -3.10 3.42 -3.35
C PRO A 95 -1.97 2.57 -2.76
N LEU A 96 -2.28 1.50 -2.02
CA LEU A 96 -1.28 0.61 -1.44
C LEU A 96 -0.49 -0.17 -2.49
N ILE A 97 -1.17 -0.62 -3.55
CA ILE A 97 -0.51 -1.22 -4.70
C ILE A 97 0.43 -0.17 -5.33
N SER A 98 -0.01 1.07 -5.53
CA SER A 98 0.87 2.12 -6.06
C SER A 98 2.09 2.40 -5.18
N LEU A 99 1.98 2.30 -3.85
CA LEU A 99 3.14 2.40 -2.96
C LEU A 99 4.08 1.21 -3.09
N LEU A 100 3.55 -0.02 -3.20
CA LEU A 100 4.35 -1.24 -3.35
C LEU A 100 5.27 -1.17 -4.58
N PHE A 101 4.76 -0.65 -5.70
CA PHE A 101 5.49 -0.50 -6.97
C PHE A 101 6.26 0.83 -7.08
N ASN A 102 6.38 1.60 -5.99
CA ASN A 102 7.13 2.85 -6.00
C ASN A 102 8.64 2.61 -6.18
N LYS A 103 9.32 3.54 -6.86
CA LYS A 103 10.77 3.49 -7.09
C LYS A 103 11.60 3.77 -5.83
N ASP A 104 11.00 4.37 -4.81
CA ASP A 104 11.62 4.54 -3.50
C ASP A 104 11.45 3.25 -2.68
N GLU A 105 12.57 2.69 -2.22
CA GLU A 105 12.58 1.42 -1.48
C GLU A 105 11.84 1.51 -0.14
N GLY A 106 11.87 2.67 0.52
CA GLY A 106 11.18 2.91 1.78
C GLY A 106 9.66 2.97 1.59
N ILE A 107 9.20 3.62 0.51
CA ILE A 107 7.79 3.67 0.12
C ILE A 107 7.31 2.29 -0.34
N SER A 108 8.11 1.56 -1.13
CA SER A 108 7.81 0.17 -1.52
C SER A 108 7.69 -0.76 -0.32
N LYS A 109 8.65 -0.70 0.60
CA LYS A 109 8.64 -1.49 1.84
C LYS A 109 7.43 -1.17 2.71
N THR A 110 6.99 0.08 2.71
CA THR A 110 5.76 0.51 3.38
C THR A 110 4.53 -0.12 2.75
N GLY A 111 4.37 0.02 1.44
CA GLY A 111 3.26 -0.59 0.70
C GLY A 111 3.19 -2.09 0.97
N LYS A 112 4.34 -2.77 0.96
CA LYS A 112 4.47 -4.18 1.35
C LYS A 112 3.93 -4.46 2.74
N GLN A 113 4.48 -3.81 3.77
CA GLN A 113 4.10 -4.15 5.16
C GLN A 113 2.62 -3.89 5.39
N SER A 114 2.08 -2.77 4.89
CA SER A 114 0.66 -2.46 5.02
C SER A 114 -0.23 -3.48 4.31
N LEU A 115 0.16 -3.98 3.13
CA LEU A 115 -0.58 -5.03 2.42
C LEU A 115 -0.52 -6.38 3.15
N ILE A 116 0.65 -6.78 3.66
CA ILE A 116 0.81 -8.03 4.42
C ILE A 116 -0.02 -7.98 5.71
N ASP A 117 0.02 -6.86 6.43
CA ASP A 117 -0.77 -6.66 7.65
C ASP A 117 -2.28 -6.75 7.32
N ALA A 118 -2.72 -6.08 6.25
CA ALA A 118 -4.11 -6.10 5.80
C ALA A 118 -4.60 -7.51 5.48
N ILE A 119 -3.84 -8.26 4.65
CA ILE A 119 -4.16 -9.65 4.30
C ILE A 119 -4.27 -10.54 5.54
N GLY A 120 -3.47 -10.28 6.58
CA GLY A 120 -3.51 -11.00 7.84
C GLY A 120 -4.79 -10.78 8.65
N VAL A 121 -5.50 -9.68 8.42
CA VAL A 121 -6.72 -9.30 9.15
C VAL A 121 -7.98 -9.77 8.42
N ASN A 122 -8.05 -9.62 7.09
CA ASN A 122 -9.24 -10.01 6.32
C ASN A 122 -8.85 -10.76 5.02
N PRO A 123 -9.26 -12.03 4.83
CA PRO A 123 -8.94 -12.82 3.64
C PRO A 123 -9.59 -12.30 2.34
N GLU A 124 -10.69 -11.53 2.41
CA GLU A 124 -11.30 -10.90 1.23
C GLU A 124 -10.36 -9.91 0.53
N ILE A 125 -9.39 -9.39 1.28
CA ILE A 125 -8.38 -8.46 0.78
C ILE A 125 -7.50 -9.14 -0.26
N SER A 126 -7.12 -10.41 -0.05
CA SER A 126 -6.37 -11.17 -1.05
C SER A 126 -7.09 -11.21 -2.39
N LYS A 127 -8.41 -11.47 -2.37
CA LYS A 127 -9.25 -11.45 -3.58
C LYS A 127 -9.30 -10.06 -4.22
N ALA A 128 -9.46 -9.00 -3.43
CA ALA A 128 -9.44 -7.63 -3.94
C ALA A 128 -8.11 -7.28 -4.61
N LEU A 129 -6.97 -7.69 -4.04
CA LEU A 129 -5.64 -7.46 -4.62
C LEU A 129 -5.45 -8.19 -5.96
N VAL A 130 -5.96 -9.41 -6.08
CA VAL A 130 -5.95 -10.15 -7.34
C VAL A 130 -6.80 -9.45 -8.39
N GLU A 131 -7.99 -8.97 -8.03
CA GLU A 131 -8.87 -8.23 -8.94
C GLU A 131 -8.31 -6.87 -9.35
N LEU A 132 -7.48 -6.25 -8.52
CA LEU A 132 -6.73 -5.03 -8.85
C LEU A 132 -5.50 -5.29 -9.76
N GLY A 133 -5.30 -6.53 -10.21
CA GLY A 133 -4.24 -6.87 -11.15
C GLY A 133 -2.85 -6.95 -10.52
N LEU A 134 -2.74 -7.27 -9.22
CA LEU A 134 -1.44 -7.41 -8.54
C LEU A 134 -0.51 -8.35 -9.31
N PHE A 135 -1.00 -9.51 -9.77
CA PHE A 135 -0.19 -10.48 -10.50
C PHE A 135 0.23 -9.98 -11.87
N ASP A 136 -0.63 -9.26 -12.59
CA ASP A 136 -0.34 -8.74 -13.92
C ASP A 136 0.76 -7.68 -13.83
N LYS A 137 0.63 -6.72 -12.91
CA LYS A 137 1.65 -5.69 -12.64
C LYS A 137 2.97 -6.29 -12.20
N SER A 138 2.92 -7.32 -11.34
CA SER A 138 4.12 -8.03 -10.89
C SER A 138 4.81 -8.75 -12.06
N SER A 139 4.04 -9.37 -12.95
CA SER A 139 4.56 -10.07 -14.13
C SER A 139 5.21 -9.10 -15.11
N GLU A 140 4.55 -7.97 -15.39
CA GLU A 140 5.09 -6.90 -16.23
C GLU A 140 6.43 -6.39 -15.67
N MET A 141 6.48 -6.12 -14.37
CA MET A 141 7.70 -5.64 -13.70
C MET A 141 8.84 -6.65 -13.78
N LEU A 142 8.56 -7.95 -13.57
CA LEU A 142 9.55 -9.01 -13.71
C LEU A 142 10.03 -9.14 -15.15
N ASN A 143 9.14 -8.99 -16.14
CA ASN A 143 9.51 -9.02 -17.56
C ASN A 143 10.40 -7.84 -17.96
N LEU A 144 10.13 -6.65 -17.42
CA LEU A 144 10.97 -5.47 -17.63
C LEU A 144 12.35 -5.62 -16.99
N THR A 145 12.42 -6.21 -15.80
CA THR A 145 13.69 -6.40 -15.08
C THR A 145 14.50 -7.55 -15.66
N PHE A 146 13.85 -8.64 -16.05
CA PHE A 146 14.47 -9.86 -16.55
C PHE A 146 13.89 -10.27 -17.91
N PRO A 147 14.21 -9.53 -18.99
CA PRO A 147 13.66 -9.79 -20.32
C PRO A 147 14.04 -11.18 -20.85
N ALA A 148 13.10 -11.81 -21.59
CA ALA A 148 13.24 -13.19 -22.08
C ALA A 148 14.32 -13.39 -23.16
N SER A 149 14.75 -12.31 -23.80
CA SER A 149 15.70 -12.33 -24.91
C SER A 149 16.98 -11.64 -24.47
N SER A 150 18.10 -12.35 -24.57
CA SER A 150 19.46 -11.87 -24.29
C SER A 150 19.92 -10.83 -25.32
N SER A 151 19.29 -9.66 -25.32
CA SER A 151 19.83 -8.45 -25.93
C SER A 151 20.45 -7.62 -24.82
N SER A 152 21.78 -7.49 -24.90
CA SER A 152 22.70 -6.71 -24.08
C SER A 152 22.03 -5.66 -23.18
N MET A 153 22.14 -5.84 -21.87
CA MET A 153 21.71 -4.88 -20.86
C MET A 153 22.37 -3.52 -21.11
N GLN A 154 21.64 -2.58 -21.71
CA GLN A 154 21.81 -1.18 -21.35
C GLN A 154 21.18 -1.04 -19.97
N THR A 155 22.02 -0.94 -18.94
CA THR A 155 21.64 -0.44 -17.62
C THR A 155 21.11 0.98 -17.80
N SER A 156 19.82 1.09 -18.08
CA SER A 156 19.10 2.34 -18.14
C SER A 156 18.53 2.63 -16.76
N ASP A 157 18.49 3.91 -16.44
CA ASP A 157 18.15 4.60 -15.18
C ASP A 157 16.68 4.37 -14.72
N GLY A 158 16.13 3.17 -14.95
CA GLY A 158 14.70 2.87 -14.85
C GLY A 158 14.33 1.45 -14.42
N THR A 159 15.29 0.51 -14.30
CA THR A 159 15.01 -0.80 -13.69
C THR A 159 14.82 -0.65 -12.18
N PRO A 160 13.75 -1.23 -11.59
CA PRO A 160 13.58 -1.24 -10.14
C PRO A 160 14.76 -1.90 -9.43
N SER A 161 15.07 -1.43 -8.23
CA SER A 161 16.09 -2.08 -7.41
C SER A 161 15.66 -3.51 -7.03
N GLN A 162 16.65 -4.36 -6.78
CA GLN A 162 16.40 -5.74 -6.32
C GLN A 162 15.54 -5.78 -5.05
N MET A 163 15.67 -4.77 -4.17
CA MET A 163 14.90 -4.68 -2.93
C MET A 163 13.41 -4.45 -3.20
N ILE A 164 13.06 -3.62 -4.18
CA ILE A 164 11.66 -3.37 -4.58
C ILE A 164 11.05 -4.65 -5.16
N ILE A 165 11.81 -5.39 -5.95
CA ILE A 165 11.37 -6.68 -6.51
C ILE A 165 11.08 -7.67 -5.38
N LEU A 166 11.98 -7.81 -4.41
CA LEU A 166 11.75 -8.66 -3.24
C LEU A 166 10.50 -8.24 -2.47
N ASN A 167 10.29 -6.94 -2.27
CA ASN A 167 9.10 -6.45 -1.59
C ASN A 167 7.80 -6.86 -2.32
N ILE A 168 7.76 -6.76 -3.65
CA ILE A 168 6.62 -7.18 -4.48
C ILE A 168 6.40 -8.70 -4.36
N LEU A 169 7.47 -9.49 -4.50
CA LEU A 169 7.41 -10.95 -4.43
C LEU A 169 6.90 -11.45 -3.08
N GLU A 170 7.28 -10.80 -1.97
CA GLU A 170 6.77 -11.13 -0.64
C GLU A 170 5.25 -10.93 -0.51
N VAL A 171 4.70 -9.84 -1.06
CA VAL A 171 3.24 -9.62 -1.07
C VAL A 171 2.54 -10.66 -1.94
N VAL A 172 3.09 -10.95 -3.12
CA VAL A 172 2.53 -11.95 -4.03
C VAL A 172 2.51 -13.33 -3.39
N ASP A 173 3.61 -13.75 -2.75
CA ASP A 173 3.68 -15.02 -2.01
C ASP A 173 2.64 -15.07 -0.89
N LYS A 174 2.45 -13.96 -0.15
CA LYS A 174 1.43 -13.87 0.89
C LYS A 174 0.03 -14.05 0.33
N VAL A 175 -0.31 -13.38 -0.78
CA VAL A 175 -1.62 -13.51 -1.45
C VAL A 175 -1.84 -14.94 -1.94
N LEU A 176 -0.83 -15.56 -2.56
CA LEU A 176 -0.90 -16.94 -3.04
C LEU A 176 -1.14 -17.96 -1.93
N LYS A 177 -0.59 -17.72 -0.73
CA LYS A 177 -0.79 -18.58 0.45
C LYS A 177 -2.14 -18.35 1.14
N SER A 178 -2.72 -17.18 0.98
CA SER A 178 -3.98 -16.81 1.62
C SER A 178 -5.23 -17.25 0.84
N ASP A 179 -5.11 -17.56 -0.45
CA ASP A 179 -6.24 -17.96 -1.30
C ASP A 179 -5.84 -19.01 -2.34
N GLU A 180 -6.41 -20.22 -2.27
CA GLU A 180 -6.16 -21.31 -3.23
C GLU A 180 -6.61 -20.96 -4.65
N GLU A 181 -7.62 -20.08 -4.82
CA GLU A 181 -8.12 -19.67 -6.13
C GLU A 181 -7.17 -18.67 -6.82
N SER A 182 -6.46 -17.86 -6.05
CA SER A 182 -5.41 -16.93 -6.51
C SER A 182 -4.33 -17.65 -7.32
N GLY A 183 -4.00 -18.89 -6.98
CA GLY A 183 -3.05 -19.72 -7.73
C GLY A 183 -3.45 -19.94 -9.20
N LYS A 184 -4.76 -19.93 -9.52
CA LYS A 184 -5.26 -20.07 -10.91
C LYS A 184 -5.10 -18.79 -11.72
N LYS A 185 -5.18 -17.62 -11.08
CA LYS A 185 -5.01 -16.29 -11.72
C LYS A 185 -3.54 -15.88 -11.82
N ALA A 186 -2.65 -16.49 -11.05
CA ALA A 186 -1.21 -16.22 -11.07
C ALA A 186 -0.43 -16.94 -12.21
N LYS A 187 -1.08 -17.46 -13.27
CA LYS A 187 -0.40 -18.24 -14.32
C LYS A 187 0.73 -17.48 -15.01
N GLN A 188 0.49 -16.22 -15.38
CA GLN A 188 1.50 -15.39 -16.04
C GLN A 188 2.67 -15.08 -15.10
N PHE A 189 2.35 -14.75 -13.84
CA PHE A 189 3.34 -14.51 -12.81
C PHE A 189 4.22 -15.74 -12.58
N LYS A 190 3.60 -16.91 -12.41
CA LYS A 190 4.30 -18.18 -12.23
C LYS A 190 5.25 -18.48 -13.38
N SER A 191 4.80 -18.29 -14.63
CA SER A 191 5.65 -18.45 -15.81
C SER A 191 6.84 -17.48 -15.84
N CYS A 192 6.66 -16.24 -15.39
CA CYS A 192 7.75 -15.25 -15.32
C CYS A 192 8.75 -15.61 -14.21
N SER A 193 8.26 -16.01 -13.03
CA SER A 193 9.10 -16.42 -11.90
C SER A 193 9.91 -17.68 -12.21
N GLU A 194 9.31 -18.70 -12.82
CA GLU A 194 10.00 -19.94 -13.22
C GLU A 194 11.12 -19.68 -14.23
N ARG A 195 10.97 -18.67 -15.10
CA ARG A 195 12.02 -18.27 -16.04
C ARG A 195 13.26 -17.72 -15.33
N ILE A 196 13.09 -17.01 -14.21
CA ILE A 196 14.17 -16.33 -13.49
C ILE A 196 14.95 -17.30 -12.59
N ILE A 197 14.30 -18.38 -12.12
CA ILE A 197 14.90 -19.37 -11.21
C ILE A 197 15.79 -20.39 -11.95
N ARG A 198 15.68 -20.48 -13.29
CA ARG A 198 16.56 -21.31 -14.13
C ARG A 198 17.91 -20.66 -14.36
#